data_AF-A0A356PWA4-F1
#
_entry.id   AF-A0A356PWA4-F1
#
_cell.length_a   1.000
_cell.length_b   1.000
_cell.length_c   1.000
_cell.angle_alpha   90.00
_cell.angle_beta   90.00
_cell.angle_gamma   90.00
#
_symmetry.space_group_name_H-M   'P 1'
#
loop_
_entity.id
_entity.type
_entity.pdbx_description
1 polymer ?
#
loop_
_entity_poly.entity_id
_entity_poly.type
_entity_poly.pdbx_seq_one_letter_code
_entity_poly.pdbx_strand_id
1 'polypeptide(L)'
;MASVDDGLRTRFAAHFGGVPDGTGTGFGRVNIIGDHTDYNDGFVMPCILSHRTEVAIRARPDRLLNGLSGAFGQAEAQMDAATKGHWLAYAAGALAVTAEIGVPQVGI
;
A
#
# COMPACT_ATOMS: atom_id res chain seq x y z
N MET A 1 -20.33 -2.39 16.82
CA MET A 1 -19.64 -1.51 15.85
C MET A 1 -18.69 -2.42 15.08
N ALA A 2 -18.86 -2.55 13.77
CA ALA A 2 -17.89 -3.29 12.96
C ALA A 2 -16.54 -2.55 13.05
N SER A 3 -15.45 -3.27 13.26
CA SER A 3 -14.12 -2.66 13.27
C SER A 3 -13.80 -2.11 11.88
N VAL A 4 -12.86 -1.17 11.78
CA VAL A 4 -12.48 -0.64 10.47
C VAL A 4 -11.92 -1.75 9.56
N ASP A 5 -11.29 -2.78 10.14
CA ASP A 5 -10.82 -3.96 9.44
C ASP A 5 -11.97 -4.75 8.78
N ASP A 6 -13.07 -4.95 9.51
CA ASP A 6 -14.27 -5.63 8.99
C ASP A 6 -14.87 -4.88 7.79
N GLY A 7 -14.88 -3.55 7.85
CA GLY A 7 -15.36 -2.70 6.77
C GLY A 7 -14.48 -2.79 5.52
N LEU A 8 -13.16 -2.82 5.68
CA LEU A 8 -12.22 -2.93 4.57
C LEU A 8 -12.29 -4.30 3.88
N ARG A 9 -12.32 -5.38 4.67
CA ARG A 9 -12.49 -6.76 4.15
C ARG A 9 -13.80 -6.92 3.39
N THR A 10 -14.89 -6.34 3.89
CA THR A 10 -16.20 -6.35 3.23
C THR A 10 -16.15 -5.61 1.89
N ARG A 11 -15.55 -4.41 1.84
CA ARG A 11 -15.40 -3.66 0.58
C ARG A 11 -14.53 -4.39 -0.43
N PHE A 12 -13.43 -5.01 0.01
CA PHE A 12 -12.59 -5.84 -0.83
C PHE A 12 -13.40 -6.99 -1.45
N ALA A 13 -14.11 -7.75 -0.61
CA ALA A 13 -14.92 -8.88 -1.06
C ALA A 13 -16.03 -8.47 -2.03
N ALA A 14 -16.66 -7.31 -1.81
CA ALA A 14 -17.71 -6.79 -2.69
C ALA A 14 -17.17 -6.40 -4.07
N HIS A 15 -15.93 -5.91 -4.17
CA HIS A 15 -15.37 -5.44 -5.45
C HIS A 15 -14.58 -6.52 -6.19
N PHE A 16 -13.70 -7.25 -5.50
CA PHE A 16 -12.79 -8.23 -6.10
C PHE A 16 -13.26 -9.69 -5.96
N GLY A 17 -14.34 -9.93 -5.20
CA GLY A 17 -14.78 -11.27 -4.83
C GLY A 17 -13.83 -11.97 -3.86
N GLY A 18 -14.35 -12.90 -3.05
CA GLY A 18 -13.57 -13.63 -2.05
C GLY A 18 -12.99 -12.75 -0.93
N VAL A 19 -12.15 -13.30 -0.07
CA VAL A 19 -11.53 -12.56 1.05
C VAL A 19 -10.11 -12.10 0.70
N PRO A 20 -9.61 -10.99 1.29
CA PRO A 20 -8.20 -10.64 1.20
C PRO A 20 -7.35 -11.56 2.10
N ASP A 21 -6.11 -11.81 1.70
CA ASP A 21 -5.15 -12.58 2.50
C ASP A 21 -4.69 -11.79 3.74
N GLY A 22 -4.63 -10.46 3.62
CA GLY A 22 -4.21 -9.60 4.70
C GLY A 22 -4.70 -8.17 4.55
N THR A 23 -4.66 -7.45 5.67
CA THR A 23 -4.94 -6.03 5.75
C THR A 23 -3.77 -5.31 6.42
N GLY A 24 -3.57 -4.05 6.07
CA GLY A 24 -2.50 -3.21 6.59
C GLY A 24 -2.95 -1.77 6.74
N THR A 25 -2.32 -1.05 7.66
CA THR A 25 -2.58 0.38 7.90
C THR A 25 -1.27 1.13 7.98
N GLY A 26 -1.13 2.18 7.18
CA GLY A 26 -0.02 3.13 7.24
C GLY A 26 -0.54 4.51 7.65
N PHE A 27 0.07 5.12 8.66
CA PHE A 27 -0.29 6.47 9.09
C PHE A 27 0.51 7.52 8.33
N GLY A 28 -0.15 8.63 8.03
CA GLY A 28 0.54 9.85 7.64
C GLY A 28 1.43 10.36 8.78
N ARG A 29 2.45 11.13 8.45
CA ARG A 29 3.36 11.72 9.43
C ARG A 29 3.65 13.18 9.11
N VAL A 30 3.91 13.94 10.15
CA VAL A 30 4.47 15.29 10.07
C VAL A 30 5.78 15.34 10.83
N ASN A 31 6.74 16.13 10.37
CA ASN A 31 7.91 16.47 11.17
C ASN A 31 7.53 17.63 12.09
N ILE A 32 7.80 17.51 13.39
CA ILE A 32 7.67 18.64 14.33
C ILE A 32 8.89 19.55 14.20
N ILE A 33 10.09 18.96 14.09
CA ILE A 33 11.36 19.66 13.85
C ILE A 33 12.37 18.69 13.19
N GLY A 34 13.40 19.26 12.55
CA GLY A 34 14.45 18.51 11.85
C GLY A 34 14.14 18.31 10.36
N ASP A 35 13.71 19.37 9.68
CA ASP A 35 13.55 19.29 8.22
C ASP A 35 14.91 19.40 7.53
N HIS A 36 15.08 18.65 6.44
CA HIS A 36 16.30 18.60 5.65
C HIS A 36 17.54 18.05 6.39
N THR A 37 17.36 17.39 7.54
CA THR A 37 18.46 16.80 8.32
C THR A 37 18.59 15.29 8.13
N ASP A 38 17.51 14.60 7.76
CA ASP A 38 17.44 13.14 7.63
C ASP A 38 18.41 12.57 6.59
N TYR A 39 18.54 13.23 5.44
CA TYR A 39 19.51 12.85 4.41
C TYR A 39 20.91 13.43 4.62
N ASN A 40 21.16 14.08 5.77
CA ASN A 40 22.45 14.64 6.18
C ASN A 40 22.94 14.04 7.51
N ASP A 41 22.51 12.83 7.86
CA ASP A 41 22.84 12.13 9.12
C ASP A 41 22.49 12.91 10.40
N GLY A 42 21.51 13.82 10.32
CA GLY A 42 21.02 14.60 11.44
C GLY A 42 19.80 13.99 12.15
N PHE A 43 19.40 14.59 13.27
CA PHE A 43 18.21 14.15 14.02
C PHE A 43 16.91 14.72 13.46
N VAL A 44 15.82 13.97 13.63
CA VAL A 44 14.45 14.35 13.29
C VAL A 44 13.49 14.04 14.44
N MET A 45 12.40 14.81 14.56
CA MET A 45 11.31 14.54 15.51
C MET A 45 9.96 14.43 14.78
N PRO A 46 9.63 13.24 14.23
CA PRO A 46 8.36 13.02 13.55
C PRO A 46 7.22 12.69 14.53
N CYS A 47 6.00 12.91 14.09
CA CYS A 47 4.78 12.49 14.77
C CYS A 47 3.77 11.91 13.77
N ILE A 48 3.07 10.85 14.17
CA ILE A 48 2.01 10.25 13.36
C ILE A 48 0.74 11.10 13.41
N LEU A 49 0.05 11.18 12.27
CA LEU A 49 -1.25 11.83 12.16
C LEU A 49 -2.36 10.79 12.36
N SER A 50 -3.57 11.23 12.68
CA SER A 50 -4.77 10.38 12.67
C SER A 50 -5.17 9.94 11.25
N HIS A 51 -4.72 10.69 10.23
CA HIS A 51 -4.90 10.36 8.81
C HIS A 51 -4.08 9.12 8.47
N ARG A 52 -4.71 8.18 7.78
CA ARG A 52 -4.10 6.89 7.44
C ARG A 52 -4.60 6.37 6.10
N THR A 53 -3.79 5.51 5.51
CA THR A 53 -4.13 4.70 4.34
C THR A 53 -4.26 3.26 4.79
N GLU A 54 -5.37 2.63 4.46
CA GLU A 54 -5.65 1.24 4.78
C GLU A 54 -5.67 0.43 3.47
N VAL A 55 -5.10 -0.77 3.51
CA VAL A 55 -5.00 -1.65 2.34
C VAL A 55 -5.48 -3.04 2.69
N ALA A 56 -6.19 -3.68 1.76
CA ALA A 56 -6.51 -5.10 1.78
C ALA A 56 -5.91 -5.72 0.52
N ILE A 57 -5.16 -6.80 0.67
CA ILE A 57 -4.36 -7.39 -0.40
C ILE A 57 -4.63 -8.89 -0.44
N ARG A 58 -4.66 -9.45 -1.65
CA ARG A 58 -4.66 -10.90 -1.91
C ARG A 58 -3.63 -11.20 -2.98
N ALA A 59 -2.79 -12.21 -2.76
CA ALA A 59 -1.86 -12.68 -3.78
C ALA A 59 -2.61 -13.38 -4.92
N ARG A 60 -2.14 -13.15 -6.14
CA ARG A 60 -2.63 -13.77 -7.37
C ARG A 60 -1.53 -14.63 -7.98
N PRO A 61 -1.84 -15.68 -8.75
CA PRO A 61 -0.81 -16.51 -9.38
C PRO A 61 -0.16 -15.85 -10.62
N ASP A 62 -0.70 -14.73 -11.12
CA ASP A 62 -0.18 -13.99 -12.27
C ASP A 62 0.81 -12.88 -11.84
N ARG A 63 1.20 -11.97 -12.75
CA ARG A 63 2.00 -10.77 -12.44
C ARG A 63 1.20 -9.47 -12.60
N LEU A 64 -0.11 -9.56 -12.40
CA LEU A 64 -1.02 -8.43 -12.59
C LEU A 64 -1.20 -7.67 -11.26
N LEU A 65 -1.15 -6.35 -11.30
CA LEU A 65 -1.60 -5.48 -10.22
C LEU A 65 -2.98 -4.97 -10.59
N ASN A 66 -4.01 -5.36 -9.84
CA ASN A 66 -5.37 -4.85 -10.00
C ASN A 66 -5.82 -4.17 -8.71
N GLY A 67 -5.86 -2.84 -8.72
CA GLY A 67 -6.07 -2.06 -7.52
C GLY A 67 -7.27 -1.14 -7.61
N LEU A 68 -7.92 -0.92 -6.47
CA LEU A 68 -8.96 0.09 -6.27
C LEU A 68 -8.53 1.03 -5.15
N SER A 69 -8.47 2.32 -5.45
CA SER A 69 -8.23 3.38 -4.48
C SER A 69 -9.47 4.25 -4.32
N GLY A 70 -9.81 4.59 -3.08
CA GLY A 70 -10.88 5.57 -2.80
C GLY A 70 -10.58 6.98 -3.34
N ALA A 71 -9.29 7.32 -3.52
CA ALA A 71 -8.86 8.62 -4.03
C ALA A 71 -8.53 8.62 -5.53
N PHE A 72 -8.07 7.49 -6.06
CA PHE A 72 -7.54 7.40 -7.44
C PHE A 72 -8.34 6.44 -8.35
N GLY A 73 -9.42 5.85 -7.85
CA GLY A 73 -10.25 4.92 -8.61
C GLY A 73 -9.58 3.57 -8.87
N GLN A 74 -10.15 2.82 -9.81
CA GLN A 74 -9.65 1.52 -10.22
C GLN A 74 -8.55 1.66 -11.27
N ALA A 75 -7.52 0.83 -11.18
CA ALA A 75 -6.48 0.74 -12.18
C ALA A 75 -5.90 -0.67 -12.24
N GLU A 76 -5.34 -1.01 -13.40
CA GLU A 76 -4.65 -2.29 -13.62
C GLU A 76 -3.31 -2.04 -14.33
N ALA A 77 -2.28 -2.78 -13.96
CA ALA A 77 -0.97 -2.74 -14.60
C ALA A 77 -0.26 -4.09 -14.49
N GLN A 78 0.57 -4.42 -15.48
CA GLN A 78 1.57 -5.47 -15.29
C GLN A 78 2.58 -5.00 -14.25
N MET A 79 2.97 -5.87 -13.32
CA MET A 79 3.87 -5.53 -12.21
C MET A 79 5.17 -4.87 -12.69
N ASP A 80 5.75 -5.38 -13.78
CA ASP A 80 7.01 -4.90 -14.34
C ASP A 80 6.86 -3.65 -15.23
N ALA A 81 5.62 -3.27 -15.55
CA ALA A 81 5.30 -2.12 -16.41
C ALA A 81 4.58 -0.99 -15.64
N ALA A 82 4.52 -1.06 -14.31
CA ALA A 82 3.89 -0.02 -13.50
C ALA A 82 4.61 1.32 -13.69
N THR A 83 3.94 2.28 -14.34
CA THR A 83 4.53 3.55 -14.76
C THR A 83 4.87 4.45 -13.58
N LYS A 84 6.10 4.96 -13.53
CA LYS A 84 6.53 5.96 -12.55
C LYS A 84 5.59 7.17 -12.57
N GLY A 85 5.08 7.56 -11.40
CA GLY A 85 4.09 8.63 -11.25
C GLY A 85 2.64 8.16 -11.18
N HIS A 86 2.35 6.90 -11.54
CA HIS A 86 1.04 6.28 -11.29
C HIS A 86 0.98 5.69 -9.87
N TRP A 87 -0.19 5.72 -9.23
CA TRP A 87 -0.32 5.29 -7.83
C TRP A 87 -0.03 3.80 -7.61
N LEU A 88 -0.28 2.94 -8.61
CA LEU A 88 0.10 1.52 -8.56
C LEU A 88 1.62 1.29 -8.52
N ALA A 89 2.43 2.24 -8.96
CA ALA A 89 3.89 2.10 -8.90
C ALA A 89 4.40 2.04 -7.45
N TYR A 90 3.68 2.63 -6.49
CA TYR A 90 4.01 2.51 -5.07
C TYR A 90 3.77 1.08 -4.56
N ALA A 91 2.68 0.44 -4.98
CA ALA A 91 2.41 -0.96 -4.65
C ALA A 91 3.44 -1.90 -5.31
N ALA A 92 3.76 -1.68 -6.59
CA ALA A 92 4.80 -2.41 -7.29
C ALA A 92 6.16 -2.30 -6.59
N GLY A 93 6.55 -1.07 -6.19
CA GLY A 93 7.79 -0.83 -5.46
C GLY A 93 7.83 -1.52 -4.10
N ALA A 94 6.74 -1.50 -3.34
CA ALA A 94 6.66 -2.22 -2.07
C ALA A 94 6.86 -3.74 -2.26
N LEU A 95 6.18 -4.34 -3.25
CA LEU A 95 6.35 -5.75 -3.59
C LEU A 95 7.79 -6.06 -4.03
N ALA A 96 8.42 -5.15 -4.79
CA ALA A 96 9.80 -5.31 -5.21
C ALA A 96 10.77 -5.39 -4.01
N VAL A 97 10.60 -4.54 -3.00
CA VAL A 97 11.42 -4.57 -1.77
C VAL A 97 11.18 -5.87 -0.98
N THR A 98 9.94 -6.38 -0.91
CA THR A 98 9.68 -7.66 -0.22
C THR A 98 10.35 -8.86 -0.90
N ALA A 99 10.67 -8.76 -2.18
CA ALA A 99 11.42 -9.82 -2.87
C ALA A 99 12.85 -9.95 -2.36
N GLU A 100 13.46 -8.86 -1.87
CA GLU A 100 14.79 -8.87 -1.27
C GLU A 100 14.86 -9.73 -0.01
N ILE A 101 13.71 -9.94 0.67
CA ILE A 101 13.57 -10.83 1.83
C ILE A 101 12.93 -12.18 1.48
N GLY A 102 12.87 -12.53 0.19
CA GLY A 102 12.43 -13.85 -0.30
C GLY A 102 10.92 -14.01 -0.51
N VAL A 103 10.13 -12.93 -0.48
CA VAL A 103 8.71 -13.01 -0.82
C VAL A 103 8.55 -13.17 -2.35
N PRO A 104 7.76 -14.15 -2.84
CA PRO A 104 7.52 -14.30 -4.27
C PRO A 104 6.88 -13.05 -4.89
N GLN A 105 7.43 -12.59 -6.01
CA GLN A 105 6.84 -11.50 -6.78
C GLN A 105 5.67 -11.99 -7.63
N VAL A 106 4.49 -11.93 -7.04
CA VAL A 106 3.23 -12.34 -7.65
C VAL A 106 2.22 -11.20 -7.63
N GLY A 107 1.23 -11.28 -8.51
CA GLY A 107 0.21 -10.26 -8.66
C GLY A 107 -0.59 -10.03 -7.38
N ILE A 108 -1.30 -8.90 -7.34
CA ILE A 108 -2.23 -8.53 -6.27
C ILE A 108 -3.55 -8.03 -6.84
#